data_AF-A0A6G8RZW2-F1
#
_entry.id   AF-A0A6G8RZW2-F1
#
_cell.length_a   1.000
_cell.length_b   1.000
_cell.length_c   1.000
_cell.angle_alpha   90.00
_cell.angle_beta   90.00
_cell.angle_gamma   90.00
#
_symmetry.space_group_name_H-M   'P 1'
#
loop_
_entity.id
_entity.type
_entity.pdbx_description
1 polymer ?
#
loop_
_entity_poly.entity_id
_entity_poly.type
_entity_poly.pdbx_seq_one_letter_code
_entity_poly.pdbx_strand_id
1 'polypeptide(L)'
;MKILLLLLLMIFSTFAIASGDSKLYIKIKNDDICIYTNDPNSDYYDGRIYLYMGEVNTELAYQSSYSATYHHINIPKSFADCIAIKNSNFKHNIPYDINLDMNKAYSQRICVSKPNGKIQLMKVVDGYTCGREKHDYSGKNLFEKFITWIKSLLI
;
A
#
# COMPACT_ATOMS: atom_id res chain seq x y z
N MET A 1 29.82 -2.94 42.16
CA MET A 1 30.17 -2.44 40.81
C MET A 1 29.48 -3.21 39.68
N LYS A 2 29.47 -4.56 39.68
CA LYS A 2 28.84 -5.37 38.61
C LYS A 2 27.33 -5.21 38.46
N ILE A 3 26.59 -5.10 39.57
CA ILE A 3 25.12 -4.93 39.56
C ILE A 3 24.71 -3.56 38.99
N LEU A 4 25.49 -2.52 39.29
CA LEU A 4 25.26 -1.17 38.75
C LEU A 4 25.51 -1.14 37.23
N LEU A 5 26.51 -1.90 36.75
CA LEU A 5 26.80 -2.06 35.33
C LEU A 5 25.69 -2.85 34.60
N LEU A 6 25.17 -3.90 35.24
CA LEU A 6 24.02 -4.69 34.75
C LEU A 6 22.74 -3.85 34.68
N LEU A 7 22.49 -3.01 35.69
CA LEU A 7 21.36 -2.06 35.69
C LEU A 7 21.53 -1.01 34.58
N LEU A 8 22.74 -0.51 34.32
CA LEU A 8 23.02 0.44 33.25
C LEU A 8 22.77 -0.14 31.85
N LEU A 9 23.12 -1.41 31.63
CA LEU A 9 22.91 -2.10 30.35
C LEU A 9 21.43 -2.34 30.01
N MET A 10 20.57 -2.45 31.02
CA MET A 10 19.12 -2.62 30.84
C MET A 10 18.40 -1.33 30.43
N ILE A 11 19.03 -0.16 30.56
CA ILE A 11 18.45 1.14 30.16
C ILE A 11 18.68 1.40 28.67
N PHE A 12 19.79 0.92 28.10
CA PHE A 12 20.15 1.09 26.69
C PHE A 12 19.36 0.18 25.72
N SER A 13 18.61 -0.80 26.20
CA SER A 13 17.78 -1.69 25.37
C SER A 13 16.38 -1.15 25.07
N THR A 14 16.10 0.12 25.37
CA THR A 14 14.77 0.71 25.22
C THR A 14 14.54 1.33 23.83
N PHE A 15 13.82 0.55 23.02
CA PHE A 15 12.92 0.93 21.91
C PHE A 15 13.54 1.60 20.67
N ALA A 16 14.03 0.78 19.73
CA ALA A 16 13.92 1.13 18.32
C ALA A 16 12.45 1.02 17.91
N ILE A 17 11.69 2.11 18.02
CA ILE A 17 10.34 2.20 17.43
C ILE A 17 10.54 2.53 15.96
N ALA A 18 10.57 1.51 15.10
CA ALA A 18 10.39 1.73 13.67
C ALA A 18 8.94 2.20 13.48
N SER A 19 8.74 3.45 13.04
CA SER A 19 7.44 3.88 12.57
C SER A 19 7.10 3.05 11.34
N GLY A 20 6.04 2.23 11.43
CA GLY A 20 5.57 1.45 10.30
C GLY A 20 5.06 2.37 9.18
N ASP A 21 5.04 1.83 7.96
CA ASP A 21 4.56 2.56 6.80
C ASP A 21 3.12 3.04 6.99
N SER A 22 2.83 4.24 6.46
CA SER A 22 1.47 4.74 6.37
C SER A 22 0.66 3.93 5.34
N LYS A 23 -0.66 3.90 5.48
CA LYS A 23 -1.52 3.17 4.55
C LYS A 23 -1.50 3.83 3.16
N LEU A 24 -1.23 3.04 2.12
CA LEU A 24 -1.44 3.43 0.72
C LEU A 24 -2.82 2.98 0.25
N TYR A 25 -3.54 3.85 -0.45
CA TYR A 25 -4.88 3.56 -0.97
C TYR A 25 -4.84 3.26 -2.45
N ILE A 26 -5.68 2.31 -2.86
CA ILE A 26 -5.63 1.75 -4.21
C ILE A 26 -7.04 1.64 -4.80
N LYS A 27 -7.19 2.09 -6.05
CA LYS A 27 -8.39 1.94 -6.87
C LYS A 27 -8.01 1.56 -8.31
N ILE A 28 -8.95 0.96 -9.04
CA ILE A 28 -8.80 0.73 -10.47
C ILE A 28 -9.30 1.96 -11.22
N LYS A 29 -8.52 2.45 -12.19
CA LYS A 29 -8.88 3.57 -13.08
C LYS A 29 -8.42 3.23 -14.49
N ASN A 30 -9.34 3.18 -15.46
CA ASN A 30 -9.03 2.83 -16.85
C ASN A 30 -8.28 1.50 -16.99
N ASP A 31 -8.69 0.48 -16.21
CA ASP A 31 -8.05 -0.85 -16.13
C ASP A 31 -6.60 -0.85 -15.59
N ASP A 32 -6.07 0.29 -15.16
CA ASP A 32 -4.80 0.40 -14.45
C ASP A 32 -5.01 0.48 -12.93
N ILE A 33 -3.95 0.20 -12.16
CA ILE A 33 -3.94 0.39 -10.71
C ILE A 33 -3.52 1.82 -10.40
N CYS A 34 -4.33 2.52 -9.62
CA CYS A 34 -4.17 3.94 -9.30
C CYS A 34 -3.99 4.07 -7.79
N ILE A 35 -2.83 4.61 -7.39
CA ILE A 35 -2.38 4.68 -5.99
C ILE A 35 -2.36 6.11 -5.47
N TYR A 36 -2.78 6.30 -4.21
CA TYR A 36 -2.84 7.61 -3.56
C TYR A 36 -2.74 7.49 -2.03
N THR A 37 -2.34 8.56 -1.36
CA THR A 37 -2.03 8.54 0.08
C THR A 37 -3.22 8.88 0.97
N ASN A 38 -4.21 9.61 0.45
CA ASN A 38 -5.32 10.17 1.24
C ASN A 38 -4.82 10.90 2.50
N ASP A 39 -3.69 11.61 2.37
CA ASP A 39 -3.02 12.27 3.47
C ASP A 39 -2.65 13.71 3.06
N PRO A 40 -3.21 14.73 3.75
CA PRO A 40 -2.93 16.12 3.42
C PRO A 40 -1.46 16.51 3.66
N ASN A 41 -0.76 15.79 4.53
CA ASN A 41 0.63 16.04 4.89
C ASN A 41 1.63 15.29 3.99
N SER A 42 1.17 14.52 2.99
CA SER A 42 2.07 13.96 1.99
C SER A 42 2.82 15.07 1.27
N ASP A 43 4.12 14.89 1.13
CA ASP A 43 5.00 15.79 0.40
C ASP A 43 6.17 15.04 -0.20
N TYR A 44 6.90 15.65 -1.12
CA TYR A 44 8.09 15.04 -1.71
C TYR A 44 9.16 14.75 -0.65
N TYR A 45 10.00 13.74 -0.91
CA TYR A 45 11.27 13.58 -0.24
C TYR A 45 12.37 14.11 -1.16
N ASP A 46 13.09 15.16 -0.77
CA ASP A 46 14.11 15.80 -1.62
C ASP A 46 13.64 16.09 -3.06
N GLY A 47 12.39 16.57 -3.21
CA GLY A 47 11.81 16.90 -4.52
C GLY A 47 11.50 15.69 -5.42
N ARG A 48 11.51 14.47 -4.88
CA ARG A 48 11.17 13.23 -5.59
C ARG A 48 10.12 12.39 -4.87
N ILE A 49 9.47 11.54 -5.64
CA ILE A 49 8.61 10.44 -5.18
C ILE A 49 9.19 9.16 -5.76
N TYR A 50 9.40 8.15 -4.91
CA TYR A 50 9.89 6.85 -5.36
C TYR A 50 8.80 5.80 -5.20
N LEU A 51 8.39 5.19 -6.30
CA LEU A 51 7.40 4.13 -6.34
C LEU A 51 8.10 2.84 -6.72
N TYR A 52 7.88 1.80 -5.94
CA TYR A 52 8.37 0.47 -6.28
C TYR A 52 7.38 -0.59 -5.81
N MET A 53 7.33 -1.69 -6.55
CA MET A 53 6.56 -2.85 -6.17
C MET A 53 7.33 -4.14 -6.42
N GLY A 54 6.97 -5.18 -5.69
CA GLY A 54 7.56 -6.50 -5.80
C GLY A 54 6.50 -7.59 -5.63
N GLU A 55 6.74 -8.72 -6.28
CA GLU A 55 5.92 -9.92 -6.11
C GLU A 55 6.17 -10.49 -4.72
N VAL A 56 5.10 -10.83 -4.02
CA VAL A 56 5.18 -11.47 -2.71
C VAL A 56 5.38 -12.97 -2.94
N ASN A 57 6.53 -13.48 -2.51
CA ASN A 57 6.91 -14.88 -2.59
C ASN A 57 7.53 -15.29 -1.25
N THR A 58 7.13 -16.44 -0.71
CA THR A 58 7.60 -16.96 0.59
C THR A 58 8.98 -17.63 0.51
N GLU A 59 9.42 -18.01 -0.69
CA GLU A 59 10.65 -18.76 -0.93
C GLU A 59 11.80 -17.86 -1.38
N LEU A 60 11.47 -16.70 -1.98
CA LEU A 60 12.45 -15.77 -2.54
C LEU A 60 12.55 -14.51 -1.69
N ALA A 61 13.76 -13.96 -1.60
CA ALA A 61 13.96 -12.62 -1.07
C ALA A 61 13.19 -11.60 -1.91
N TYR A 62 12.76 -10.49 -1.27
CA TYR A 62 12.06 -9.42 -1.96
C TYR A 62 12.87 -8.92 -3.15
N GLN A 63 12.23 -8.90 -4.32
CA GLN A 63 12.78 -8.30 -5.53
C GLN A 63 11.72 -7.39 -6.14
N SER A 64 12.13 -6.17 -6.47
CA SER A 64 11.24 -5.25 -7.14
C SER A 64 11.00 -5.71 -8.58
N SER A 65 9.73 -5.88 -8.94
CA SER A 65 9.29 -6.19 -10.30
C SER A 65 9.02 -4.94 -11.13
N TYR A 66 8.91 -3.77 -10.47
CA TYR A 66 8.72 -2.47 -11.09
C TYR A 66 9.18 -1.36 -10.14
N SER A 67 9.89 -0.37 -10.66
CA SER A 67 10.21 0.85 -9.94
C SER A 67 10.19 2.07 -10.86
N ALA A 68 9.87 3.23 -10.28
CA ALA A 68 9.86 4.51 -10.96
C ALA A 68 10.17 5.64 -9.97
N THR A 69 10.97 6.60 -10.42
CA THR A 69 11.21 7.85 -9.69
C THR A 69 10.56 8.99 -10.44
N TYR A 70 9.73 9.76 -9.74
CA TYR A 70 9.04 10.92 -10.30
C TYR A 70 9.59 12.21 -9.70
N HIS A 71 9.69 13.23 -10.54
CA HIS A 71 10.10 14.57 -10.17
C HIS A 71 8.98 15.55 -10.58
N HIS A 72 8.61 16.44 -9.66
CA HIS A 72 7.68 17.55 -9.95
C HIS A 72 6.29 17.15 -10.50
N ILE A 73 5.79 15.95 -10.19
CA ILE A 73 4.41 15.54 -10.49
C ILE A 73 3.48 15.96 -9.35
N ASN A 74 2.18 16.16 -9.61
CA ASN A 74 1.22 16.39 -8.52
C ASN A 74 1.33 15.31 -7.43
N ILE A 75 1.38 15.73 -6.16
CA ILE A 75 1.42 14.81 -5.01
C ILE A 75 0.12 14.00 -5.01
N PRO A 76 0.17 12.66 -4.94
CA PRO A 76 -1.01 11.81 -5.05
C PRO A 76 -1.81 11.77 -3.75
N LYS A 77 -2.28 12.94 -3.28
CA LYS A 77 -3.09 13.09 -2.06
C LYS A 77 -4.50 12.52 -2.24
N SER A 78 -4.98 12.41 -3.48
CA SER A 78 -6.35 12.01 -3.80
C SER A 78 -6.39 11.04 -4.98
N PHE A 79 -7.56 10.41 -5.20
CA PHE A 79 -7.78 9.57 -6.38
C PHE A 79 -7.72 10.35 -7.71
N ALA A 80 -7.98 11.66 -7.70
CA ALA A 80 -7.89 12.49 -8.90
C ALA A 80 -6.42 12.62 -9.37
N ASP A 81 -5.51 12.78 -8.40
CA ASP A 81 -4.07 13.02 -8.60
C ASP A 81 -3.23 11.74 -8.47
N CYS A 82 -3.85 10.57 -8.51
CA CYS A 82 -3.16 9.31 -8.25
C CYS A 82 -2.08 9.00 -9.29
N ILE A 83 -1.10 8.19 -8.88
CA ILE A 83 -0.12 7.61 -9.78
C ILE A 83 -0.68 6.31 -10.34
N ALA A 84 -0.68 6.16 -11.67
CA ALA A 84 -1.15 4.96 -12.33
C ALA A 84 0.01 3.99 -12.60
N ILE A 85 -0.16 2.72 -12.21
CA ILE A 85 0.69 1.59 -12.56
C ILE A 85 -0.05 0.77 -13.61
N LYS A 86 0.59 0.60 -14.78
CA LYS A 86 -0.02 -0.07 -15.92
C LYS A 86 -0.37 -1.52 -15.64
N ASN A 87 -1.53 -1.95 -16.13
CA ASN A 87 -2.00 -3.35 -16.03
C ASN A 87 -0.95 -4.36 -16.54
N SER A 88 -0.18 -4.01 -17.55
CA SER A 88 0.89 -4.85 -18.09
C SER A 88 1.96 -5.24 -17.06
N ASN A 89 2.13 -4.47 -15.98
CA ASN A 89 3.10 -4.76 -14.93
C ASN A 89 2.60 -5.78 -13.89
N PHE A 90 1.35 -6.24 -13.99
CA PHE A 90 0.75 -7.19 -13.06
C PHE A 90 0.49 -8.54 -13.71
N LYS A 91 0.85 -9.61 -13.00
CA LYS A 91 0.52 -11.00 -13.35
C LYS A 91 -0.82 -11.41 -12.74
N HIS A 92 -1.41 -12.46 -13.31
CA HIS A 92 -2.66 -13.03 -12.82
C HIS A 92 -2.45 -13.81 -11.52
N ASN A 93 -3.27 -13.50 -10.50
CA ASN A 93 -3.29 -14.17 -9.19
C ASN A 93 -1.96 -14.11 -8.42
N ILE A 94 -1.30 -12.94 -8.46
CA ILE A 94 -0.08 -12.69 -7.69
C ILE A 94 -0.34 -11.58 -6.65
N PRO A 95 0.10 -11.76 -5.40
CA PRO A 95 0.16 -10.67 -4.43
C PRO A 95 1.38 -9.78 -4.68
N TYR A 96 1.18 -8.48 -4.50
CA TYR A 96 2.21 -7.47 -4.67
C TYR A 96 2.29 -6.58 -3.43
N ASP A 97 3.51 -6.29 -2.98
CA ASP A 97 3.78 -5.17 -2.10
C ASP A 97 4.01 -3.93 -2.95
N ILE A 98 3.18 -2.92 -2.77
CA ILE A 98 3.33 -1.63 -3.44
C ILE A 98 3.75 -0.61 -2.40
N ASN A 99 4.86 0.06 -2.65
CA ASN A 99 5.48 1.03 -1.75
C ASN A 99 5.66 2.36 -2.47
N LEU A 100 5.33 3.43 -1.76
CA LEU A 100 5.46 4.81 -2.21
C LEU A 100 6.25 5.59 -1.17
N ASP A 101 7.52 5.81 -1.48
CA ASP A 101 8.44 6.57 -0.65
C ASP A 101 8.38 8.04 -1.01
N MET A 102 8.01 8.83 -0.02
CA MET A 102 7.83 10.27 -0.05
C MET A 102 8.47 10.84 1.22
N ASN A 103 8.07 12.02 1.68
CA ASN A 103 8.46 12.55 3.00
C ASN A 103 8.20 11.56 4.16
N LYS A 104 7.33 10.57 3.92
CA LYS A 104 7.24 9.32 4.68
C LYS A 104 6.91 8.16 3.74
N ALA A 105 7.11 6.93 4.22
CA ALA A 105 6.77 5.72 3.48
C ALA A 105 5.27 5.41 3.57
N TYR A 106 4.68 5.02 2.43
CA TYR A 106 3.34 4.45 2.36
C TYR A 106 3.39 3.10 1.69
N SER A 107 2.67 2.10 2.22
CA SER A 107 2.63 0.79 1.60
C SER A 107 1.27 0.13 1.68
N GLN A 108 1.02 -0.78 0.74
CA GLN A 108 -0.16 -1.63 0.72
C GLN A 108 0.12 -2.92 -0.04
N ARG A 109 -0.13 -4.05 0.61
CA ARG A 109 -0.16 -5.35 -0.04
C ARG A 109 -1.51 -5.58 -0.71
N ILE A 110 -1.52 -5.95 -1.98
CA ILE A 110 -2.73 -6.28 -2.75
C ILE A 110 -2.59 -7.62 -3.43
N CYS A 111 -3.72 -8.24 -3.80
CA CYS A 111 -3.72 -9.29 -4.80
C CYS A 111 -4.38 -8.79 -6.09
N VAL A 112 -3.71 -9.05 -7.22
CA VAL A 112 -4.22 -8.74 -8.55
C VAL A 112 -4.64 -10.02 -9.26
N SER A 113 -5.91 -10.11 -9.61
CA SER A 113 -6.45 -11.15 -10.51
C SER A 113 -6.80 -10.51 -11.85
N LYS A 114 -6.51 -11.23 -12.94
CA LYS A 114 -6.71 -10.76 -14.32
C LYS A 114 -7.50 -11.75 -15.18
N PRO A 115 -8.74 -12.13 -14.81
CA PRO A 115 -9.54 -13.01 -15.66
C PRO A 115 -9.82 -12.30 -16.99
N ASN A 116 -9.44 -12.91 -18.11
CA ASN A 116 -9.53 -12.32 -19.44
C ASN A 116 -8.79 -10.97 -19.58
N GLY A 117 -7.68 -10.79 -18.86
CA GLY A 117 -6.80 -9.63 -18.98
C GLY A 117 -7.21 -8.38 -18.18
N LYS A 118 -8.45 -8.29 -17.67
CA LYS A 118 -8.94 -7.12 -16.91
C LYS A 118 -8.57 -7.18 -15.44
N ILE A 119 -8.11 -6.08 -14.86
CA ILE A 119 -7.72 -6.04 -13.44
C ILE A 119 -8.94 -6.23 -12.53
N GLN A 120 -8.75 -7.07 -11.52
CA GLN A 120 -9.61 -7.15 -10.35
C GLN A 120 -8.74 -7.23 -9.08
N LEU A 121 -9.14 -6.50 -8.05
CA LEU A 121 -8.47 -6.53 -6.75
C LEU A 121 -9.13 -7.58 -5.85
N MET A 122 -8.34 -8.56 -5.40
CA MET A 122 -8.77 -9.61 -4.50
C MET A 122 -8.15 -9.43 -3.13
N LYS A 123 -8.77 -10.02 -2.11
CA LYS A 123 -8.24 -10.08 -0.76
C LYS A 123 -6.95 -10.90 -0.74
N VAL A 124 -5.95 -10.42 -0.02
CA VAL A 124 -4.76 -11.23 0.31
C VAL A 124 -5.09 -12.09 1.52
N VAL A 125 -4.84 -13.39 1.42
CA VAL A 125 -5.07 -14.40 2.45
C VAL A 125 -3.73 -14.87 2.98
N ASP A 126 -3.64 -15.04 4.30
CA ASP A 126 -2.45 -15.46 5.05
C ASP A 126 -1.20 -14.60 4.79
N GLY A 127 -1.38 -13.41 4.23
CA GLY A 127 -0.31 -12.48 3.85
C GLY A 127 0.34 -12.78 2.50
N TYR A 128 0.24 -13.99 1.94
CA TYR A 128 1.06 -14.40 0.78
C TYR A 128 0.25 -14.95 -0.39
N THR A 129 -1.07 -15.12 -0.25
CA THR A 129 -1.87 -15.77 -1.29
C THR A 129 -3.04 -14.90 -1.73
N CYS A 130 -3.41 -15.07 -2.99
CA CYS A 130 -4.60 -14.46 -3.56
C CYS A 130 -5.86 -15.23 -3.15
N GLY A 131 -6.76 -14.57 -2.42
CA GLY A 131 -8.09 -15.10 -2.12
C GLY A 131 -9.02 -15.04 -3.33
N ARG A 132 -10.25 -15.54 -3.14
CA ARG A 132 -11.32 -15.51 -4.16
C ARG A 132 -12.27 -14.32 -4.02
N GLU A 133 -12.20 -13.62 -2.89
CA GLU A 133 -13.08 -12.50 -2.57
C GLU A 133 -12.51 -11.20 -3.11
N LYS A 134 -13.34 -10.41 -3.81
CA LYS A 134 -12.98 -9.04 -4.20
C LYS A 134 -12.73 -8.19 -2.96
N HIS A 135 -11.71 -7.33 -3.01
CA HIS A 135 -11.37 -6.45 -1.90
C HIS A 135 -11.28 -4.99 -2.34
N ASP A 136 -11.75 -4.11 -1.47
CA ASP A 136 -11.76 -2.67 -1.68
C ASP A 136 -10.62 -2.02 -0.90
N TYR A 137 -9.52 -1.73 -1.60
CA TYR A 137 -8.34 -1.06 -1.05
C TYR A 137 -8.46 0.47 -1.04
N SER A 138 -9.63 1.03 -1.37
CA SER A 138 -9.82 2.48 -1.45
C SER A 138 -9.96 3.18 -0.11
N GLY A 139 -10.08 2.43 0.99
CA GLY A 139 -10.23 3.00 2.31
C GLY A 139 -11.63 3.44 2.67
N LYS A 140 -12.64 3.20 1.83
CA LYS A 140 -14.03 3.38 2.21
C LYS A 140 -14.33 2.44 3.37
N ASN A 141 -14.46 3.01 4.56
CA ASN A 141 -14.82 2.26 5.76
C ASN A 141 -16.15 1.54 5.53
N LEU A 142 -16.30 0.34 6.10
CA LEU A 142 -17.58 -0.36 6.23
C LEU A 142 -18.70 0.58 6.72
N PHE A 143 -18.34 1.60 7.51
CA PHE A 143 -19.23 2.66 7.97
C PHE A 143 -19.82 3.51 6.83
N GLU A 144 -19.06 3.87 5.79
CA GLU A 144 -19.64 4.59 4.65
C GLU A 144 -20.60 3.71 3.86
N LYS A 145 -20.25 2.42 3.66
CA LYS A 145 -21.16 1.44 3.05
C LYS A 145 -22.46 1.30 3.86
N PHE A 146 -22.34 1.25 5.19
CA PHE A 146 -23.48 1.22 6.12
C PHE A 146 -24.32 2.51 6.04
N ILE A 147 -23.71 3.69 5.99
CA ILE A 147 -24.43 4.96 5.82
C ILE A 147 -25.14 5.03 4.47
N THR A 148 -24.52 4.59 3.37
CA THR A 148 -25.21 4.49 2.07
C THR A 148 -26.36 3.49 2.09
N TRP A 149 -26.21 2.36 2.81
CA TRP A 149 -27.27 1.37 2.97
C TRP A 149 -28.46 1.93 3.77
N ILE A 150 -28.21 2.61 4.89
CA ILE A 150 -29.26 3.31 5.66
C ILE A 150 -29.99 4.34 4.80
N LYS A 151 -29.25 5.15 4.03
CA LYS A 151 -29.86 6.15 3.14
C LYS A 151 -30.75 5.52 2.07
N SER A 152 -30.45 4.31 1.60
CA SER A 152 -31.27 3.58 0.63
C SER A 152 -32.55 2.97 1.21
N LEU A 153 -32.65 2.84 2.54
CA LEU A 153 -33.85 2.37 3.24
C LEU A 153 -34.80 3.52 3.65
N LEU A 154 -34.34 4.77 3.54
CA LEU A 154 -35.09 5.98 3.87
C LEU A 154 -35.68 6.69 2.63
N ILE A 155 -35.57 6.06 1.46
CA ILE A 155 -36.24 6.42 0.20
C ILE A 155 -37.23 5.29 -0.10
#